data_AF-A0A831LB32-F1
#
_entry.id   AF-A0A831LB32-F1
#
_cell.length_a   1.000
_cell.length_b   1.000
_cell.length_c   1.000
_cell.angle_alpha   90.00
_cell.angle_beta   90.00
_cell.angle_gamma   90.00
#
_symmetry.space_group_name_H-M   'P 1'
#
loop_
_entity.id
_entity.type
_entity.pdbx_description
1 polymer ?
#
loop_
_entity_poly.entity_id
_entity_poly.type
_entity_poly.pdbx_seq_one_letter_code
_entity_poly.pdbx_strand_id
1 'polypeptide(L)'
;MNVLIIYAHPYPASFNAAMKDRAVDVLAQGGHEVKVSDLYAMKFKATLDLDDFPDPCNRSFFSLPNEMMAGYARGKLAPDVLAEIAKVKWAHLLLFQFPIWWSSAPAMLKGWIDRVFVQGFVVDLPNGRVYADGLLAGKKAMISATMGSATELYTEDGPHGDLNLHLKNLWHGTFEFCGMEVVPSFYVFNAGEMEEFQVEAELDRWEEYLRSVL
;
A
#
# COMPACT_ATOMS: atom_id res chain seq x y z
N MET A 1 -4.01 11.11 14.25
CA MET A 1 -3.36 11.55 12.99
C MET A 1 -4.19 11.13 11.78
N ASN A 2 -3.79 11.50 10.55
CA ASN A 2 -4.50 11.07 9.33
C ASN A 2 -3.94 9.74 8.82
N VAL A 3 -4.79 8.74 8.61
CA VAL A 3 -4.42 7.40 8.12
C VAL A 3 -5.14 7.12 6.81
N LEU A 4 -4.39 6.76 5.77
CA LEU A 4 -4.93 6.20 4.54
C LEU A 4 -4.75 4.68 4.57
N ILE A 5 -5.86 3.94 4.56
CA ILE A 5 -5.86 2.48 4.38
C ILE A 5 -6.03 2.18 2.89
N ILE A 6 -5.04 1.53 2.29
CA ILE A 6 -5.11 0.99 0.92
C ILE A 6 -5.44 -0.49 1.04
N TYR A 7 -6.66 -0.85 0.64
CA TYR A 7 -7.22 -2.19 0.81
C TYR A 7 -7.38 -2.90 -0.54
N ALA A 8 -6.86 -4.12 -0.66
CA ALA A 8 -6.85 -4.87 -1.90
C ALA A 8 -7.34 -6.31 -1.71
N HIS A 9 -8.66 -6.50 -1.63
CA HIS A 9 -9.27 -7.83 -1.69
C HIS A 9 -10.65 -7.76 -2.38
N PRO A 10 -11.02 -8.72 -3.26
CA PRO A 10 -12.24 -8.63 -4.08
C PRO A 10 -13.54 -8.94 -3.32
N TYR A 11 -13.45 -9.67 -2.21
CA TYR A 11 -14.61 -10.15 -1.46
C TYR A 11 -14.83 -9.34 -0.16
N PRO A 12 -15.97 -8.63 0.01
CA PRO A 12 -16.23 -7.77 1.17
C PRO A 12 -16.41 -8.52 2.50
N ALA A 13 -16.71 -9.82 2.47
CA ALA A 13 -16.83 -10.65 3.67
C ALA A 13 -15.57 -11.50 3.91
N SER A 14 -14.42 -11.10 3.34
CA SER A 14 -13.16 -11.80 3.60
C SER A 14 -12.56 -11.41 4.95
N PHE A 15 -11.66 -12.24 5.45
CA PHE A 15 -10.86 -11.90 6.63
C PHE A 15 -10.04 -10.61 6.44
N ASN A 16 -9.53 -10.34 5.23
CA ASN A 16 -8.87 -9.06 4.93
C ASN A 16 -9.83 -7.86 5.05
N ALA A 17 -11.10 -8.04 4.70
CA ALA A 17 -12.12 -7.01 4.89
C ALA A 17 -12.34 -6.76 6.39
N ALA A 18 -12.49 -7.82 7.19
CA ALA A 18 -12.64 -7.73 8.64
C ALA A 18 -11.44 -7.02 9.30
N MET A 19 -10.20 -7.33 8.89
CA MET A 19 -9.01 -6.62 9.36
C MET A 19 -9.02 -5.12 9.02
N LYS A 20 -9.44 -4.76 7.79
CA LYS A 20 -9.58 -3.36 7.38
C LYS A 20 -10.68 -2.64 8.17
N ASP A 21 -11.81 -3.28 8.40
CA ASP A 21 -12.92 -2.70 9.19
C ASP A 21 -12.51 -2.51 10.65
N ARG A 22 -11.89 -3.52 11.27
CA ARG A 22 -11.34 -3.42 12.63
C ARG A 22 -10.31 -2.28 12.72
N ALA A 23 -9.43 -2.14 11.72
CA ALA A 23 -8.47 -1.03 11.68
C ALA A 23 -9.16 0.34 11.63
N VAL A 24 -10.20 0.50 10.80
CA VAL A 24 -10.98 1.75 10.73
C VAL A 24 -11.55 2.10 12.10
N ASP A 25 -12.21 1.14 12.75
CA ASP A 25 -12.87 1.36 14.04
C ASP A 25 -11.87 1.71 15.15
N VAL A 26 -10.80 0.93 15.28
CA VAL A 26 -9.77 1.13 16.32
C VAL A 26 -9.07 2.47 16.16
N LEU A 27 -8.69 2.81 14.92
CA LEU A 27 -8.03 4.08 14.63
C LEU A 27 -8.98 5.27 14.86
N ALA A 28 -10.24 5.17 14.46
CA ALA A 28 -11.22 6.21 14.72
C ALA A 28 -11.44 6.42 16.24
N GLN A 29 -11.54 5.34 17.02
CA GLN A 29 -11.63 5.40 18.48
C GLN A 29 -10.39 6.02 19.13
N GLY A 30 -9.20 5.83 18.54
CA GLY A 30 -7.96 6.48 18.95
C GLY A 30 -7.87 7.97 18.59
N GLY A 31 -8.89 8.54 17.95
CA GLY A 31 -8.89 9.95 17.51
C GLY A 31 -8.12 10.20 16.21
N HIS A 32 -7.91 9.16 15.40
CA HIS A 32 -7.33 9.29 14.06
C HIS A 32 -8.42 9.55 13.02
N GLU A 33 -8.14 10.39 12.03
CA GLU A 33 -8.98 10.47 10.85
C GLU A 33 -8.56 9.39 9.86
N VAL A 34 -9.52 8.62 9.35
CA VAL A 34 -9.24 7.48 8.46
C VAL A 34 -9.92 7.68 7.11
N LYS A 35 -9.18 7.44 6.04
CA LYS A 35 -9.71 7.29 4.68
C LYS A 35 -9.36 5.90 4.17
N VAL A 36 -10.27 5.30 3.40
CA VAL A 36 -10.06 3.99 2.78
C VAL A 36 -10.07 4.13 1.27
N SER A 37 -9.09 3.50 0.62
CA SER A 37 -9.09 3.21 -0.81
C SER A 37 -9.30 1.71 -0.97
N ASP A 38 -10.56 1.30 -1.11
CA ASP A 38 -10.93 -0.07 -1.46
C ASP A 38 -10.79 -0.24 -2.98
N LEU A 39 -9.64 -0.78 -3.39
CA LEU A 39 -9.27 -0.80 -4.80
C LEU A 39 -10.23 -1.61 -5.66
N TYR A 40 -10.82 -2.68 -5.12
CA TYR A 40 -11.77 -3.52 -5.85
C TYR A 40 -13.16 -2.87 -5.90
N ALA A 41 -13.65 -2.30 -4.80
CA ALA A 41 -14.92 -1.57 -4.81
C ALA A 41 -14.88 -0.33 -5.70
N MET A 42 -13.73 0.36 -5.74
CA MET A 42 -13.46 1.48 -6.65
C MET A 42 -13.35 1.06 -8.11
N LYS A 43 -13.21 -0.25 -8.40
CA LYS A 43 -12.81 -0.78 -9.71
C LYS A 43 -11.58 -0.05 -10.25
N PHE A 44 -10.58 0.14 -9.37
CA PHE A 44 -9.39 0.88 -9.70
C PHE A 44 -8.71 0.26 -10.93
N LYS A 45 -8.34 1.10 -11.90
CA LYS A 45 -7.62 0.63 -13.09
C LYS A 45 -6.19 0.29 -12.67
N ALA A 46 -5.83 -1.00 -12.66
CA ALA A 46 -4.49 -1.42 -12.25
C ALA A 46 -3.41 -1.16 -13.33
N THR A 47 -3.79 -1.08 -14.60
CA THR A 47 -2.83 -0.90 -15.69
C THR A 47 -2.40 0.55 -15.82
N LEU A 48 -1.09 0.77 -15.86
CA LEU A 48 -0.50 2.04 -16.26
C LEU A 48 -0.36 2.07 -17.79
N ASP A 49 -1.01 3.02 -18.44
CA ASP A 49 -0.98 3.17 -19.89
C ASP A 49 -1.16 4.65 -20.32
N LEU A 50 -1.35 4.91 -21.61
CA LEU A 50 -1.43 6.26 -22.15
C LEU A 50 -2.67 7.04 -21.69
N ASP A 51 -3.73 6.37 -21.24
CA ASP A 51 -4.93 7.05 -20.73
C ASP A 51 -4.65 7.77 -19.40
N ASP A 52 -3.55 7.43 -18.72
CA ASP A 52 -3.07 8.14 -17.53
C ASP A 52 -2.50 9.54 -17.84
N PHE A 53 -2.28 9.84 -19.12
CA PHE A 53 -1.63 11.04 -19.63
C PHE A 53 -2.49 11.69 -20.74
N PRO A 54 -3.63 12.32 -20.40
CA PRO A 54 -4.52 12.92 -21.40
C PRO A 54 -3.89 14.06 -22.20
N ASP A 55 -2.84 14.70 -21.66
CA ASP A 55 -2.10 15.81 -22.30
C ASP A 55 -0.57 15.59 -22.20
N PRO A 56 0.01 14.64 -22.95
CA PRO A 56 1.44 14.34 -22.85
C PRO A 56 2.29 15.45 -23.48
N CYS A 57 3.39 15.79 -22.83
CA CYS A 57 4.31 16.85 -23.24
C CYS A 57 5.07 16.53 -24.53
N ASN A 58 5.42 15.26 -24.76
CA ASN A 58 6.18 14.83 -25.92
C ASN A 58 5.60 13.54 -26.52
N ARG A 59 4.75 13.70 -27.54
CA ARG A 59 4.17 12.57 -28.29
C ARG A 59 5.17 11.86 -29.21
N SER A 60 6.28 12.51 -29.56
CA SER A 60 7.30 11.94 -30.45
C SER A 60 8.33 11.07 -29.70
N PHE A 61 8.52 11.31 -28.40
CA PHE A 61 9.33 10.48 -27.51
C PHE A 61 8.70 10.47 -26.12
N PHE A 62 7.90 9.43 -25.85
CA PHE A 62 7.18 9.28 -24.59
C PHE A 62 8.09 8.67 -23.51
N SER A 63 8.65 9.52 -22.66
CA SER A 63 9.38 9.08 -21.46
C SER A 63 8.44 9.07 -20.28
N LEU A 64 7.99 7.88 -19.87
CA LEU A 64 7.02 7.69 -18.81
C LEU A 64 7.35 8.49 -17.52
N PRO A 65 8.58 8.48 -16.99
CA PRO A 65 8.88 9.21 -15.75
C PRO A 65 8.84 10.74 -15.93
N ASN A 66 9.20 11.26 -17.11
CA ASN A 66 9.11 12.68 -17.42
C ASN A 66 7.65 13.14 -17.61
N GLU A 67 6.84 12.31 -18.27
CA GLU A 67 5.40 12.57 -18.47
C GLU A 67 4.63 12.52 -17.15
N MET A 68 4.98 11.59 -16.26
CA MET A 68 4.52 11.55 -14.87
C MET A 68 4.80 12.86 -14.13
N MET A 69 6.05 13.31 -14.15
CA MET A 69 6.46 14.54 -13.48
C MET A 69 5.77 15.78 -14.04
N ALA A 70 5.72 15.93 -15.36
CA ALA A 70 5.09 17.07 -16.01
C ALA A 70 3.55 17.05 -15.88
N GLY A 71 2.94 15.87 -15.95
CA GLY A 71 1.51 15.67 -15.72
C GLY A 71 1.12 16.03 -14.29
N TYR A 72 1.88 15.57 -13.30
CA TYR A 72 1.66 15.93 -11.89
C TYR A 72 1.81 17.43 -11.65
N ALA A 73 2.90 18.05 -12.11
CA ALA A 73 3.16 19.47 -11.93
C ALA A 73 2.05 20.37 -12.53
N ARG A 74 1.40 19.92 -13.60
CA ARG A 74 0.30 20.63 -14.27
C ARG A 74 -1.09 20.23 -13.77
N GLY A 75 -1.21 19.22 -12.91
CA GLY A 75 -2.49 18.64 -12.50
C GLY A 75 -3.26 17.99 -13.66
N LYS A 76 -2.54 17.32 -14.57
CA LYS A 76 -3.03 16.74 -15.83
C LYS A 76 -2.81 15.23 -15.95
N LEU A 77 -2.73 14.53 -14.82
CA LEU A 77 -2.82 13.06 -14.79
C LEU A 77 -4.29 12.61 -14.80
N ALA A 78 -4.53 11.31 -14.97
CA ALA A 78 -5.88 10.77 -14.88
C ALA A 78 -6.57 11.16 -13.55
N PRO A 79 -7.89 11.46 -13.57
CA PRO A 79 -8.60 11.95 -12.39
C PRO A 79 -8.56 11.01 -11.18
N ASP A 80 -8.60 9.70 -11.41
CA ASP A 80 -8.52 8.71 -10.35
C ASP A 80 -7.12 8.69 -9.70
N VAL A 81 -6.05 8.83 -10.48
CA VAL A 81 -4.68 9.00 -9.98
C VAL A 81 -4.56 10.27 -9.13
N LEU A 82 -5.08 11.40 -9.61
CA LEU A 82 -5.05 12.66 -8.86
C LEU A 82 -5.83 12.57 -7.54
N ALA A 83 -6.96 11.85 -7.52
CA ALA A 83 -7.73 11.62 -6.31
C ALA A 83 -6.94 10.81 -5.27
N GLU A 84 -6.22 9.77 -5.68
CA GLU A 84 -5.38 8.96 -4.80
C GLU A 84 -4.14 9.73 -4.31
N ILE A 85 -3.50 10.51 -5.18
CA ILE A 85 -2.41 11.43 -4.80
C ILE A 85 -2.88 12.39 -3.70
N ALA A 86 -4.10 12.93 -3.79
CA ALA A 86 -4.64 13.82 -2.77
C ALA A 86 -4.81 13.12 -1.41
N LYS A 87 -5.21 11.84 -1.40
CA LYS A 87 -5.28 11.03 -0.18
C LYS A 87 -3.88 10.78 0.41
N VAL A 88 -2.90 10.42 -0.42
CA VAL A 88 -1.51 10.20 0.02
C VAL A 88 -0.90 11.49 0.59
N LYS A 89 -1.17 12.65 -0.02
CA LYS A 89 -0.76 13.95 0.52
C LYS A 89 -1.34 14.22 1.90
N TRP A 90 -2.63 13.95 2.09
CA TRP A 90 -3.36 14.16 3.34
C TRP A 90 -2.92 13.23 4.48
N ALA A 91 -2.49 12.00 4.16
CA ALA A 91 -2.15 10.98 5.16
C ALA A 91 -0.78 11.19 5.81
N HIS A 92 -0.68 10.87 7.10
CA HIS A 92 0.60 10.71 7.81
C HIS A 92 1.08 9.26 7.77
N LEU A 93 0.14 8.31 7.80
CA LEU A 93 0.39 6.87 7.68
C LEU A 93 -0.34 6.30 6.46
N LEU A 94 0.36 5.51 5.65
CA LEU A 94 -0.20 4.64 4.63
C LEU A 94 -0.19 3.21 5.16
N LEU A 95 -1.37 2.65 5.41
CA LEU A 95 -1.56 1.27 5.86
C LEU A 95 -2.05 0.43 4.69
N PHE A 96 -1.29 -0.60 4.32
CA PHE A 96 -1.61 -1.48 3.20
C PHE A 96 -2.19 -2.79 3.73
N GLN A 97 -3.47 -3.08 3.45
CA GLN A 97 -4.14 -4.32 3.83
C GLN A 97 -4.38 -5.20 2.60
N PHE A 98 -3.73 -6.37 2.55
CA PHE A 98 -3.85 -7.28 1.40
C PHE A 98 -3.43 -8.73 1.68
N PRO A 99 -3.95 -9.71 0.93
CA PRO A 99 -3.40 -11.06 0.95
C PRO A 99 -2.10 -11.16 0.15
N ILE A 100 -1.16 -11.99 0.60
CA ILE A 100 0.02 -12.36 -0.20
C ILE A 100 -0.42 -13.27 -1.35
N TRP A 101 -0.25 -12.80 -2.59
CA TRP A 101 -0.49 -13.57 -3.81
C TRP A 101 0.82 -13.70 -4.59
N TRP A 102 1.22 -14.94 -4.89
CA TRP A 102 2.49 -15.24 -5.57
C TRP A 102 3.70 -14.53 -4.93
N SER A 103 3.82 -14.65 -3.61
CA SER A 103 4.90 -14.04 -2.80
C SER A 103 4.97 -12.50 -2.89
N SER A 104 3.88 -11.83 -3.28
CA SER A 104 3.84 -10.37 -3.33
C SER A 104 2.43 -9.80 -3.08
N ALA A 105 2.31 -8.48 -3.26
CA ALA A 105 1.03 -7.78 -3.25
C ALA A 105 0.15 -8.19 -4.45
N PRO A 106 -1.19 -8.14 -4.33
CA PRO A 106 -2.09 -8.33 -5.45
C PRO A 106 -1.77 -7.38 -6.61
N ALA A 107 -2.00 -7.83 -7.85
CA ALA A 107 -1.79 -7.01 -9.05
C ALA A 107 -2.55 -5.66 -8.99
N MET A 108 -3.74 -5.66 -8.39
CA MET A 108 -4.53 -4.45 -8.14
C MET A 108 -3.77 -3.42 -7.30
N LEU A 109 -3.11 -3.86 -6.22
CA LEU A 109 -2.32 -2.99 -5.35
C LEU A 109 -1.01 -2.56 -6.03
N LYS A 110 -0.33 -3.47 -6.73
CA LYS A 110 0.87 -3.12 -7.50
C LYS A 110 0.57 -2.08 -8.57
N GLY A 111 -0.57 -2.21 -9.25
CA GLY A 111 -1.05 -1.22 -10.22
C GLY A 111 -1.39 0.14 -9.60
N TRP A 112 -1.96 0.15 -8.40
CA TRP A 112 -2.15 1.38 -7.63
C TRP A 112 -0.82 2.06 -7.32
N ILE A 113 0.19 1.31 -6.90
CA ILE A 113 1.55 1.84 -6.70
C ILE A 113 2.07 2.41 -8.02
N ASP A 114 2.04 1.64 -9.11
CA ASP A 114 2.60 2.05 -10.41
C ASP A 114 1.99 3.33 -10.96
N ARG A 115 0.69 3.57 -10.71
CA ARG A 115 -0.03 4.75 -11.19
C ARG A 115 0.05 5.95 -10.24
N VAL A 116 0.08 5.72 -8.92
CA VAL A 116 -0.01 6.78 -7.90
C VAL A 116 1.37 7.24 -7.39
N PHE A 117 2.38 6.37 -7.45
CA PHE A 117 3.76 6.69 -7.03
C PHE A 117 4.51 7.39 -8.18
N VAL A 118 4.06 8.60 -8.47
CA VAL A 118 4.47 9.41 -9.61
C VAL A 118 5.80 10.12 -9.35
N GLN A 119 6.71 10.14 -10.33
CA GLN A 119 7.92 10.98 -10.28
C GLN A 119 7.55 12.47 -10.12
N GLY A 120 8.29 13.20 -9.31
CA GLY A 120 7.99 14.58 -8.91
C GLY A 120 6.96 14.69 -7.78
N PHE A 121 6.26 13.60 -7.45
CA PHE A 121 5.39 13.51 -6.27
C PHE A 121 6.00 12.68 -5.14
N VAL A 122 6.50 11.47 -5.43
CA VAL A 122 7.05 10.57 -4.41
C VAL A 122 8.59 10.49 -4.40
N VAL A 123 9.22 10.74 -5.55
CA VAL A 123 10.68 10.80 -5.73
C VAL A 123 11.03 11.87 -6.75
N ASP A 124 12.27 12.35 -6.73
CA ASP A 124 12.82 13.22 -7.78
C ASP A 124 14.19 12.69 -8.21
N LEU A 125 14.15 11.80 -9.21
CA LEU A 125 15.31 11.08 -9.74
C LEU A 125 16.39 12.00 -10.32
N PRO A 126 16.06 13.04 -11.13
CA PRO A 126 17.06 13.98 -11.64
C PRO A 126 17.89 14.66 -10.55
N ASN A 127 17.28 14.92 -9.38
CA ASN A 127 17.95 15.54 -8.24
C ASN A 127 18.40 14.54 -7.17
N GLY A 128 18.30 13.23 -7.42
CA GLY A 128 18.75 12.18 -6.50
C GLY A 128 17.91 12.08 -5.21
N ARG A 129 16.71 12.64 -5.16
CA ARG A 129 15.83 12.65 -4.00
C ARG A 129 15.05 11.34 -3.88
N VAL A 130 15.73 10.36 -3.31
CA VAL A 130 15.26 8.99 -3.03
C VAL A 130 15.70 8.57 -1.63
N TYR A 131 15.17 7.47 -1.12
CA TYR A 131 15.47 6.99 0.22
C TYR A 131 15.26 8.10 1.27
N ALA A 132 16.24 8.36 2.14
CA ALA A 132 16.13 9.36 3.20
C ALA A 132 15.71 10.77 2.70
N ASP A 133 16.03 11.13 1.44
CA ASP A 133 15.70 12.42 0.84
C ASP A 133 14.47 12.37 -0.11
N GLY A 134 13.76 11.24 -0.13
CA GLY A 134 12.55 11.02 -0.91
C GLY A 134 11.43 12.02 -0.58
N LEU A 135 10.49 12.20 -1.50
CA LEU A 135 9.49 13.27 -1.39
C LEU A 135 8.35 12.95 -0.42
N LEU A 136 8.27 11.71 0.06
CA LEU A 136 7.35 11.29 1.12
C LEU A 136 8.03 11.24 2.50
N ALA A 137 9.21 11.84 2.66
CA ALA A 137 9.87 12.00 3.95
C ALA A 137 8.92 12.57 5.02
N GLY A 138 8.96 11.96 6.21
CA GLY A 138 8.07 12.28 7.34
C GLY A 138 6.72 11.56 7.34
N LYS A 139 6.40 10.78 6.29
CA LYS A 139 5.27 9.84 6.29
C LYS A 139 5.71 8.44 6.72
N LYS A 140 4.76 7.66 7.22
CA LYS A 140 4.94 6.27 7.62
C LYS A 140 4.24 5.31 6.67
N ALA A 141 4.77 4.11 6.52
CA ALA A 141 4.12 3.02 5.80
C ALA A 141 4.05 1.77 6.68
N MET A 142 2.92 1.06 6.66
CA MET A 142 2.71 -0.20 7.37
C MET A 142 2.16 -1.25 6.41
N ILE A 143 2.71 -2.46 6.43
CA ILE A 143 2.13 -3.61 5.76
C ILE A 143 1.31 -4.41 6.77
N SER A 144 0.04 -4.65 6.47
CA SER A 144 -0.80 -5.63 7.11
C SER A 144 -1.18 -6.69 6.07
N ALA A 145 -0.62 -7.90 6.19
CA ALA A 145 -0.80 -8.94 5.18
C ALA A 145 -1.23 -10.28 5.74
N THR A 146 -2.00 -11.01 4.93
CA THR A 146 -2.47 -12.36 5.27
C THR A 146 -1.87 -13.41 4.34
N MET A 147 -1.52 -14.57 4.88
CA MET A 147 -0.95 -15.70 4.16
C MET A 147 -1.85 -16.92 4.27
N GLY A 148 -1.88 -17.72 3.22
CA GLY A 148 -2.56 -19.03 3.25
C GLY A 148 -1.76 -20.09 4.00
N SER A 149 -0.44 -20.03 3.91
CA SER A 149 0.48 -21.00 4.53
C SER A 149 0.79 -20.65 6.00
N ALA A 150 1.22 -21.66 6.74
CA ALA A 150 1.61 -21.54 8.14
C ALA A 150 2.95 -20.80 8.31
N THR A 151 3.16 -20.19 9.47
CA THR A 151 4.34 -19.34 9.72
C THR A 151 5.66 -20.10 9.66
N GLU A 152 5.64 -21.39 10.00
CA GLU A 152 6.82 -22.27 10.08
C GLU A 152 7.42 -22.53 8.69
N LEU A 153 6.61 -22.37 7.64
CA LEU A 153 7.04 -22.53 6.26
C LEU A 153 7.83 -21.31 5.73
N TYR A 154 7.69 -20.16 6.38
CA TYR A 154 8.34 -18.89 6.03
C TYR A 154 9.57 -18.59 6.90
N THR A 155 10.54 -19.49 6.85
CA THR A 155 11.82 -19.36 7.56
C THR A 155 12.97 -19.36 6.56
N GLU A 156 14.18 -18.98 6.99
CA GLU A 156 15.38 -18.96 6.13
C GLU A 156 15.60 -20.31 5.42
N ASP A 157 15.43 -21.42 6.14
CA ASP A 157 15.55 -22.79 5.63
C ASP A 157 14.20 -23.42 5.21
N GLY A 158 13.10 -22.66 5.33
CA GLY A 158 11.75 -23.13 5.07
C GLY A 158 11.45 -23.26 3.58
N PRO A 159 10.47 -24.10 3.18
CA PRO A 159 10.14 -24.32 1.76
C PRO A 159 9.58 -23.08 1.06
N HIS A 160 9.10 -22.08 1.80
CA HIS A 160 8.70 -20.79 1.24
C HIS A 160 9.78 -19.72 1.37
N GLY A 161 10.82 -19.92 2.18
CA GLY A 161 11.85 -18.90 2.44
C GLY A 161 11.38 -17.77 3.36
N ASP A 162 12.31 -16.89 3.73
CA ASP A 162 12.05 -15.74 4.62
C ASP A 162 11.07 -14.74 3.98
N LEU A 163 9.94 -14.51 4.64
CA LEU A 163 8.92 -13.55 4.23
C LEU A 163 9.48 -12.13 4.07
N ASN A 164 10.46 -11.73 4.88
CA ASN A 164 11.06 -10.40 4.77
C ASN A 164 11.78 -10.22 3.43
N LEU A 165 12.36 -11.28 2.86
CA LEU A 165 12.98 -11.25 1.54
C LEU A 165 11.93 -11.09 0.43
N HIS A 166 10.77 -11.74 0.56
CA HIS A 166 9.66 -11.57 -0.38
C HIS A 166 9.18 -10.12 -0.45
N LEU A 167 9.03 -9.50 0.73
CA LEU A 167 8.45 -8.17 0.85
C LEU A 167 9.48 -7.04 0.76
N LYS A 168 10.77 -7.35 0.63
CA LYS A 168 11.86 -6.36 0.52
C LYS A 168 11.68 -5.40 -0.65
N ASN A 169 11.13 -5.87 -1.76
CA ASN A 169 10.81 -5.00 -2.89
C ASN A 169 9.78 -3.92 -2.54
N LEU A 170 8.86 -4.22 -1.62
CA LEU A 170 7.80 -3.32 -1.19
C LEU A 170 8.31 -2.36 -0.11
N TRP A 171 8.83 -2.88 1.01
CA TRP A 171 9.26 -2.01 2.11
C TRP A 171 10.53 -1.21 1.76
N HIS A 172 11.57 -1.84 1.21
CA HIS A 172 12.81 -1.13 0.83
C HIS A 172 12.69 -0.46 -0.53
N GLY A 173 12.36 -1.26 -1.55
CA GLY A 173 12.40 -0.84 -2.95
C GLY A 173 11.28 0.10 -3.37
N THR A 174 10.23 0.25 -2.54
CA THR A 174 9.09 1.12 -2.84
C THR A 174 8.90 2.16 -1.74
N PHE A 175 8.71 1.75 -0.48
CA PHE A 175 8.33 2.69 0.58
C PHE A 175 9.50 3.53 1.10
N GLU A 176 10.59 2.88 1.52
CA GLU A 176 11.81 3.58 1.90
C GLU A 176 12.37 4.36 0.71
N PHE A 177 12.35 3.81 -0.50
CA PHE A 177 12.76 4.52 -1.72
C PHE A 177 12.05 5.87 -1.90
N CYS A 178 10.79 5.99 -1.50
CA CYS A 178 10.02 7.24 -1.52
C CYS A 178 10.26 8.15 -0.30
N GLY A 179 11.03 7.70 0.69
CA GLY A 179 11.36 8.40 1.93
C GLY A 179 10.46 8.12 3.12
N MET A 180 9.57 7.13 3.02
CA MET A 180 8.72 6.77 4.15
C MET A 180 9.49 5.97 5.20
N GLU A 181 9.18 6.19 6.48
CA GLU A 181 9.55 5.30 7.57
C GLU A 181 8.63 4.07 7.52
N VAL A 182 9.19 2.88 7.31
CA VAL A 182 8.41 1.64 7.40
C VAL A 182 8.31 1.24 8.86
N VAL A 183 7.13 1.41 9.44
CA VAL A 183 6.85 0.93 10.80
C VAL A 183 6.68 -0.59 10.78
N PRO A 184 6.80 -1.28 11.93
CA PRO A 184 6.71 -2.73 11.94
C PRO A 184 5.41 -3.21 11.29
N SER A 185 5.52 -4.30 10.53
CA SER A 185 4.41 -4.89 9.79
C SER A 185 3.62 -5.86 10.66
N PHE A 186 2.38 -6.12 10.29
CA PHE A 186 1.53 -7.13 10.90
C PHE A 186 1.19 -8.24 9.90
N TYR A 187 1.32 -9.48 10.34
CA TYR A 187 1.15 -10.65 9.50
C TYR A 187 0.22 -11.66 10.16
N VAL A 188 -0.72 -12.22 9.39
CA VAL A 188 -1.58 -13.33 9.81
C VAL A 188 -1.34 -14.51 8.88
N PHE A 189 -1.03 -15.67 9.44
CA PHE A 189 -0.77 -16.92 8.71
C PHE A 189 -1.99 -17.85 8.77
N ASN A 190 -2.05 -18.87 7.91
CA ASN A 190 -3.17 -19.82 7.83
C ASN A 190 -4.55 -19.18 7.63
N ALA A 191 -4.63 -17.99 7.02
CA ALA A 191 -5.86 -17.20 6.98
C ALA A 191 -7.02 -17.85 6.19
N GLY A 192 -6.73 -18.86 5.37
CA GLY A 192 -7.73 -19.61 4.61
C GLY A 192 -8.38 -20.78 5.36
N GLU A 193 -7.83 -21.17 6.51
CA GLU A 193 -8.26 -22.37 7.25
C GLU A 193 -8.72 -22.04 8.68
N MET A 194 -8.85 -20.76 9.02
CA MET A 194 -9.23 -20.32 10.37
C MET A 194 -10.70 -20.62 10.68
N GLU A 195 -10.93 -21.17 11.87
CA GLU A 195 -12.25 -21.20 12.51
C GLU A 195 -12.61 -19.82 13.08
N GLU A 196 -13.90 -19.62 13.39
CA GLU A 196 -14.43 -18.33 13.85
C GLU A 196 -13.71 -17.79 15.10
N PHE A 197 -13.39 -18.66 16.06
CA PHE A 197 -12.67 -18.23 17.27
C PHE A 197 -11.23 -17.79 16.97
N GLN A 198 -10.59 -18.34 15.92
CA GLN A 198 -9.25 -17.96 15.49
C GLN A 198 -9.29 -16.63 14.74
N VAL A 199 -10.33 -16.42 13.92
CA VAL A 199 -10.61 -15.14 13.27
C VAL A 199 -10.70 -14.03 14.31
N GLU A 200 -11.53 -14.18 15.35
CA GLU A 200 -11.69 -13.16 16.38
C GLU A 200 -10.39 -12.94 17.18
N ALA A 201 -9.67 -14.00 17.53
CA ALA A 201 -8.39 -13.88 18.23
C ALA A 201 -7.35 -13.07 17.41
N GLU A 202 -7.29 -13.27 16.10
CA GLU A 202 -6.39 -12.49 15.23
C GLU A 202 -6.86 -11.04 15.04
N LEU A 203 -8.16 -10.78 15.04
CA LEU A 203 -8.70 -9.41 15.02
C LEU A 203 -8.40 -8.66 16.32
N ASP A 204 -8.48 -9.34 17.47
CA ASP A 204 -8.12 -8.76 18.77
C ASP A 204 -6.62 -8.48 18.84
N ARG A 205 -5.77 -9.41 18.38
CA ARG A 205 -4.33 -9.18 18.25
C ARG A 205 -4.00 -8.00 17.35
N TRP A 206 -4.75 -7.84 16.26
CA TRP A 206 -4.60 -6.71 15.34
C TRP A 206 -4.98 -5.38 15.98
N GLU A 207 -6.08 -5.36 16.74
CA GLU A 207 -6.50 -4.20 17.52
C GLU A 207 -5.47 -3.79 18.58
N GLU A 208 -5.03 -4.74 19.41
CA GLU A 208 -4.01 -4.48 20.44
C GLU A 208 -2.73 -3.94 19.82
N TYR A 209 -2.31 -4.53 18.69
CA TYR A 209 -1.15 -4.10 17.96
C TYR A 209 -1.29 -2.66 17.46
N LEU A 210 -2.39 -2.31 16.79
CA LEU A 210 -2.65 -0.95 16.31
C LEU A 210 -2.60 0.08 17.44
N ARG A 211 -3.22 -0.22 18.59
CA ARG A 211 -3.20 0.65 19.78
C ARG A 211 -1.80 0.83 20.38
N SER A 212 -0.90 -0.14 20.18
CA SER A 212 0.46 -0.08 20.72
C SER A 212 1.43 0.74 19.86
N VAL A 213 1.14 0.87 18.56
CA VAL A 213 2.07 1.50 17.58
C VAL A 213 1.55 2.81 16.99
N LEU A 214 0.28 3.18 17.21
CA LEU A 214 -0.37 4.39 16.69
C LEU A 214 -1.13 5.16 17.77
#